data_AF-A0A392T234-F1
#
_entry.id   AF-A0A392T234-F1
#
_cell.length_a   1.000
_cell.length_b   1.000
_cell.length_c   1.000
_cell.angle_alpha   90.00
_cell.angle_beta   90.00
_cell.angle_gamma   90.00
#
_symmetry.space_group_name_H-M   'P 1'
#
loop_
_entity.id
_entity.type
_entity.pdbx_description
1 polymer ?
#
loop_
_entity_poly.entity_id
_entity_poly.type
_entity_poly.pdbx_seq_one_letter_code
_entity_poly.pdbx_strand_id
1 'polypeptide(L)'
;MEGLQVLTLADVVSEADIFVTTTGNKDIIMVSDMKKMKNNAIVCNIGHFDNEIDMHGLETYPGVKRITIKPQTDRWVFPETNSG
;
A
#
# COMPACT_ATOMS: atom_id res chain seq x y z
N MET A 1 21.71 12.23 -3.80
CA MET A 1 20.34 12.43 -3.31
C MET A 1 20.37 13.57 -2.31
N GLU A 2 19.48 14.55 -2.44
CA GLU A 2 19.54 15.89 -1.82
C GLU A 2 19.23 15.90 -0.30
N GLY A 3 19.87 15.02 0.49
CA GLY A 3 19.63 14.91 1.93
C GLY A 3 18.45 14.00 2.32
N LEU A 4 17.84 13.32 1.35
CA LEU A 4 16.83 12.30 1.60
C LEU A 4 17.48 10.94 1.92
N GLN A 5 16.89 10.22 2.88
CA GLN A 5 17.27 8.85 3.19
C GLN A 5 16.89 7.92 2.03
N VAL A 6 17.83 7.07 1.64
CA VAL A 6 17.62 6.04 0.62
C VAL A 6 17.55 4.71 1.35
N LEU A 7 16.36 4.15 1.42
CA LEU A 7 16.07 2.90 2.12
C LEU A 7 15.30 1.97 1.20
N THR A 8 15.29 0.68 1.55
CA THR A 8 14.41 -0.27 0.88
C THR A 8 13.00 -0.19 1.47
N LEU A 9 11.98 -0.62 0.72
CA LEU A 9 10.61 -0.67 1.23
C LEU A 9 10.53 -1.49 2.53
N ALA A 10 11.27 -2.61 2.59
CA ALA A 10 11.29 -3.49 3.75
C ALA A 10 11.79 -2.81 5.03
N ASP A 11 12.68 -1.81 4.92
CA ASP A 11 13.22 -1.08 6.06
C ASP A 11 12.20 -0.13 6.69
N VAL A 12 11.21 0.34 5.91
CA VAL A 12 10.30 1.43 6.33
C VAL A 12 8.82 1.03 6.32
N VAL A 13 8.47 -0.16 5.83
CA VAL A 13 7.07 -0.58 5.62
C VAL A 13 6.22 -0.50 6.88
N SER A 14 6.79 -0.81 8.05
CA SER A 14 6.08 -0.76 9.34
C SER A 14 6.11 0.62 10.03
N GLU A 15 6.82 1.58 9.45
CA GLU A 15 7.10 2.88 10.07
C GLU A 15 6.57 4.07 9.27
N ALA A 16 6.46 3.97 7.96
CA ALA A 16 5.95 5.06 7.14
C ALA A 16 4.42 5.16 7.18
N ASP A 17 3.91 6.39 7.13
CA ASP A 17 2.47 6.67 7.15
C ASP A 17 1.90 6.85 5.73
N ILE A 18 2.74 7.21 4.75
CA ILE A 18 2.34 7.48 3.36
C ILE A 18 3.34 6.84 2.40
N PHE A 19 2.82 6.09 1.43
CA PHE A 19 3.57 5.43 0.36
C PHE A 19 3.07 5.94 -0.99
N VAL A 20 4.01 6.42 -1.82
CA VAL A 20 3.72 6.92 -3.16
C VAL A 20 4.61 6.20 -4.16
N THR A 21 4.03 5.42 -5.06
CA THR A 21 4.77 4.78 -6.17
C THR A 21 4.90 5.75 -7.34
N THR A 22 6.11 5.83 -7.91
CA THR A 22 6.51 6.80 -8.95
C THR A 22 7.41 6.16 -10.00
N THR A 23 7.36 4.83 -10.15
CA THR A 23 8.44 4.08 -10.80
C THR A 23 8.23 3.83 -12.28
N GLY A 24 6.98 3.79 -12.74
CA GLY A 24 6.62 3.30 -14.07
C GLY A 24 6.82 1.79 -14.24
N ASN A 25 6.96 1.04 -13.15
CA ASN A 25 7.25 -0.39 -13.12
C ASN A 25 6.21 -1.13 -12.27
N LYS A 26 6.12 -2.45 -12.45
CA LYS A 26 5.13 -3.29 -11.78
C LYS A 26 5.64 -3.90 -10.47
N ASP A 27 4.71 -4.39 -9.66
CA ASP A 27 4.97 -5.23 -8.49
C ASP A 27 5.85 -4.51 -7.42
N ILE A 28 5.60 -3.22 -7.19
CA ILE A 28 6.40 -2.36 -6.31
C ILE A 28 5.94 -2.45 -4.86
N ILE A 29 4.62 -2.39 -4.64
CA ILE A 29 3.99 -2.58 -3.32
C ILE A 29 3.03 -3.76 -3.43
N MET A 30 3.41 -4.88 -2.82
CA MET A 30 2.59 -6.10 -2.85
C MET A 30 1.64 -6.14 -1.65
N VAL A 31 0.59 -6.96 -1.74
CA VAL A 31 -0.34 -7.18 -0.60
C VAL A 31 0.37 -7.67 0.67
N SER A 32 1.48 -8.41 0.51
CA SER A 32 2.34 -8.84 1.61
C SER A 32 3.04 -7.70 2.34
N ASP A 33 3.29 -6.59 1.67
CA ASP A 33 3.89 -5.39 2.24
C ASP A 33 2.82 -4.55 2.93
N MET A 34 1.67 -4.36 2.28
CA MET A 34 0.53 -3.61 2.83
C MET A 34 0.05 -4.17 4.17
N LYS A 35 0.08 -5.49 4.36
CA LYS A 35 -0.24 -6.14 5.63
C LYS A 35 0.68 -5.73 6.80
N LYS A 36 1.90 -5.30 6.51
CA LYS A 36 2.90 -4.88 7.51
C LYS A 36 2.85 -3.38 7.80
N MET A 37 2.04 -2.63 7.05
CA MET A 37 1.92 -1.19 7.21
C MET A 37 1.20 -0.82 8.50
N LYS A 38 1.42 0.42 8.94
CA LYS A 38 0.66 1.01 10.03
C LYS A 38 -0.84 1.02 9.72
N ASN A 39 -1.65 0.96 10.77
CA ASN A 39 -3.09 1.20 10.63
C ASN A 39 -3.35 2.58 10.01
N ASN A 40 -4.21 2.64 9.00
CA ASN A 40 -4.51 3.80 8.16
C ASN A 40 -3.32 4.35 7.33
N ALA A 41 -2.30 3.53 7.04
CA ALA A 41 -1.28 3.96 6.10
C ALA A 41 -1.91 4.28 4.73
N ILE A 42 -1.48 5.38 4.13
CA ILE A 42 -1.97 5.83 2.83
C ILE A 42 -1.07 5.24 1.74
N VAL A 43 -1.67 4.55 0.77
CA VAL A 43 -0.96 4.03 -0.40
C VAL A 43 -1.57 4.64 -1.64
N CYS A 44 -0.75 5.29 -2.47
CA CYS A 44 -1.21 5.82 -3.75
C CYS A 44 -0.16 5.66 -4.85
N ASN A 45 -0.64 5.69 -6.09
CA ASN A 45 0.20 5.61 -7.28
C ASN A 45 0.07 6.90 -8.10
N ILE A 46 1.20 7.49 -8.47
CA ILE A 46 1.28 8.59 -9.45
C ILE A 46 2.25 8.25 -10.60
N GLY A 47 2.71 7.01 -10.67
CA GLY A 47 3.47 6.49 -11.80
C GLY A 47 2.56 6.06 -12.95
N HIS A 48 2.81 4.88 -13.52
CA HIS A 48 2.09 4.42 -14.72
C HIS A 48 1.12 3.28 -14.39
N PHE A 49 -0.11 3.36 -14.93
CA PHE A 49 -1.17 2.34 -14.79
C PHE A 49 -1.51 2.00 -13.33
N ASP A 50 -2.08 0.81 -13.10
CA ASP A 50 -2.60 0.32 -11.82
C ASP A 50 -1.79 -0.86 -11.25
N ASN A 51 -0.66 -1.22 -11.87
CA ASN A 51 0.12 -2.42 -11.53
C ASN A 51 1.38 -2.15 -10.70
N GLU A 52 1.65 -0.91 -10.30
CA GLU A 52 2.70 -0.62 -9.32
C GLU A 52 2.29 -1.11 -7.92
N ILE A 53 0.98 -1.07 -7.62
CA ILE A 53 0.38 -1.54 -6.37
C ILE A 53 -0.45 -2.79 -6.68
N ASP A 54 -0.31 -3.83 -5.88
CA ASP A 54 -1.04 -5.08 -6.04
C ASP A 54 -2.52 -4.96 -5.59
N MET A 55 -3.34 -4.31 -6.42
CA MET A 55 -4.78 -4.15 -6.19
C MET A 55 -5.54 -5.47 -6.32
N HIS A 56 -5.12 -6.34 -7.25
CA HIS A 56 -5.73 -7.66 -7.40
C HIS A 56 -5.50 -8.53 -6.17
N GLY A 57 -4.28 -8.50 -5.61
CA GLY A 57 -3.94 -9.17 -4.36
C GLY A 57 -4.79 -8.66 -3.20
N LEU A 58 -5.02 -7.34 -3.08
CA LEU A 58 -5.94 -6.77 -2.08
C LEU A 58 -7.37 -7.27 -2.25
N GLU A 59 -7.91 -7.20 -3.48
CA GLU A 59 -9.29 -7.57 -3.79
C GLU A 59 -9.58 -9.05 -3.57
N THR A 60 -8.58 -9.91 -3.75
CA THR A 60 -8.69 -11.36 -3.61
C THR A 60 -8.17 -11.90 -2.27
N TYR A 61 -7.61 -11.04 -1.41
CA TYR A 61 -7.03 -11.48 -0.14
C TYR A 61 -8.11 -12.08 0.79
N PRO A 62 -7.91 -13.30 1.31
CA PRO A 62 -8.91 -13.96 2.14
C PRO A 62 -9.31 -13.13 3.36
N GLY A 63 -10.59 -12.74 3.44
CA GLY A 63 -11.16 -12.05 4.60
C GLY A 63 -10.87 -10.55 4.70
N VAL A 64 -10.16 -9.96 3.73
CA VAL A 64 -10.00 -8.50 3.65
C VAL A 64 -11.35 -7.82 3.42
N LYS A 65 -11.56 -6.67 4.06
CA LYS A 65 -12.77 -5.85 3.89
C LYS A 65 -12.44 -4.52 3.23
N ARG A 66 -13.09 -4.24 2.10
CA ARG A 66 -13.08 -2.93 1.45
C ARG A 66 -14.20 -2.06 2.02
N ILE A 67 -13.86 -0.88 2.50
CA ILE A 67 -14.80 0.13 3.00
C ILE A 67 -14.58 1.42 2.20
N THR A 68 -15.48 1.72 1.27
CA THR A 68 -15.41 2.96 0.49
C THR A 68 -15.78 4.15 1.39
N ILE A 69 -14.81 5.04 1.62
CA ILE A 69 -15.00 6.25 2.44
C ILE A 69 -15.68 7.34 1.60
N LYS A 70 -15.23 7.49 0.35
CA LYS A 70 -15.77 8.40 -0.66
C LYS A 70 -15.30 7.92 -2.05
N PRO A 71 -15.80 8.47 -3.16
CA PRO A 71 -15.29 8.14 -4.48
C PRO A 71 -13.75 8.22 -4.53
N GLN A 72 -13.11 7.20 -5.08
CA GLN A 72 -11.64 7.06 -5.22
C GLN A 72 -10.88 6.98 -3.88
N THR A 73 -11.54 6.68 -2.76
CA THR A 73 -10.88 6.48 -1.47
C THR A 73 -11.51 5.31 -0.73
N ASP A 74 -10.77 4.22 -0.67
CA ASP A 74 -11.16 2.98 -0.01
C ASP A 74 -10.23 2.69 1.15
N ARG A 75 -10.80 2.21 2.25
CA ARG A 75 -10.06 1.64 3.37
C ARG A 75 -10.11 0.12 3.28
N TRP A 76 -8.94 -0.52 3.39
CA TRP A 76 -8.78 -1.97 3.28
C TRP A 76 -8.39 -2.55 4.63
N VAL A 77 -9.29 -3.31 5.26
CA VAL A 77 -9.06 -3.87 6.60
C VAL A 77 -8.65 -5.32 6.51
N PHE A 78 -7.45 -5.64 7.01
CA PHE A 78 -6.94 -7.01 7.08
C PHE A 78 -7.54 -7.77 8.27
N PRO A 79 -7.92 -9.05 8.09
CA PRO A 79 -8.60 -9.82 9.13
C PRO A 79 -7.69 -10.18 10.31
N GLU A 80 -6.37 -10.27 10.11
CA GLU A 80 -5.44 -10.72 11.16
C GLU A 80 -5.16 -9.66 12.21
N THR A 81 -5.10 -8.39 11.79
CA THR A 81 -4.83 -7.26 12.66
C THR A 81 -6.10 -6.49 13.01
N ASN A 82 -7.20 -6.75 12.28
CA ASN A 82 -8.41 -5.92 12.27
C ASN A 82 -8.08 -4.42 12.05
N SER A 83 -6.98 -4.18 11.34
CA SER A 83 -6.45 -2.86 11.02
C SER A 83 -6.32 -2.72 9.51
N GLY A 84 -6.41 -1.48 9.06
CA GLY A 84 -6.39 -1.08 7.66
C GLY A 84 -6.10 0.39 7.57
#